data_AF-A0A8R2HPP0-F1
#
_entry.id   AF-A0A8R2HPP0-F1
#
_cell.length_a   1.000
_cell.length_b   1.000
_cell.length_c   1.000
_cell.angle_alpha   90.00
_cell.angle_beta   90.00
_cell.angle_gamma   90.00
#
_symmetry.space_group_name_H-M   'P 1'
#
loop_
_entity.id
_entity.type
_entity.pdbx_description
1 polymer ?
#
loop_
_entity_poly.entity_id
_entity_poly.type
_entity_poly.pdbx_seq_one_letter_code
_entity_poly.pdbx_strand_id
1 'polypeptide(L)'
;MAHVQFVDELVREYLLFRGFASTLKAFDNDLKADKDKGFRVDKIIEQIMHFINVSDLNGLKEYWSHLDSLIFTKLEIHVQPAFPYIQKPEENPSFSLYFTRAWQDSVLVSLHNLLATVFQCMPQPTLTSYESDAILVKKLQDKLAAVSGKTLQQQPMDKTSPTTHQSRLSQYAERLSGTAPLVDDFCAVPSEQLDSTREARGLRSLLRMGNTPVMGRKAARSQSQN
;
A
#
# COMPACT_ATOMS: atom_id res chain seq x y z
N MET A 1 7.27 -13.59 -1.10
CA MET A 1 6.60 -12.26 -0.97
C MET A 1 5.66 -11.96 -2.15
N ALA A 2 4.80 -12.90 -2.57
CA ALA A 2 3.97 -12.73 -3.78
C ALA A 2 2.90 -11.62 -3.65
N HIS A 3 2.48 -11.32 -2.43
CA HIS A 3 1.42 -10.36 -2.12
C HIS A 3 1.72 -8.91 -2.57
N VAL A 4 2.98 -8.47 -2.52
CA VAL A 4 3.36 -7.11 -2.98
C VAL A 4 3.22 -7.02 -4.50
N GLN A 5 3.77 -8.00 -5.23
CA GLN A 5 3.68 -8.08 -6.69
C GLN A 5 2.24 -8.22 -7.20
N PHE A 6 1.39 -8.93 -6.45
CA PHE A 6 -0.04 -9.02 -6.74
C PHE A 6 -0.71 -7.65 -6.61
N VAL A 7 -0.39 -6.87 -5.57
CA VAL A 7 -0.90 -5.50 -5.43
C VAL A 7 -0.36 -4.59 -6.54
N ASP A 8 0.91 -4.70 -6.89
CA ASP A 8 1.50 -3.93 -8.02
C ASP A 8 0.75 -4.21 -9.33
N GLU A 9 0.34 -5.46 -9.56
CA GLU A 9 -0.42 -5.83 -10.76
C GLU A 9 -1.88 -5.33 -10.71
N LEU A 10 -2.56 -5.39 -9.55
CA LEU A 10 -3.88 -4.78 -9.38
C LEU A 10 -3.86 -3.26 -9.64
N VAL A 11 -2.80 -2.57 -9.20
CA VAL A 11 -2.60 -1.14 -9.50
C VAL A 11 -2.38 -0.93 -11.01
N ARG A 12 -1.55 -1.76 -11.65
CA ARG A 12 -1.32 -1.72 -13.10
C ARG A 12 -2.60 -1.93 -13.90
N GLU A 13 -3.40 -2.94 -13.57
CA GLU A 13 -4.70 -3.22 -14.18
C GLU A 13 -5.69 -2.05 -14.01
N TYR A 14 -5.79 -1.47 -12.81
CA TYR A 14 -6.67 -0.32 -12.56
C TYR A 14 -6.27 0.91 -13.39
N LEU A 15 -4.98 1.26 -13.41
CA LEU A 15 -4.48 2.40 -14.17
C LEU A 15 -4.68 2.21 -15.68
N LEU A 16 -4.48 0.98 -16.18
CA LEU A 16 -4.73 0.62 -17.57
C LEU A 16 -6.23 0.72 -17.91
N PHE A 17 -7.11 0.16 -17.08
CA PHE A 17 -8.56 0.17 -17.26
C PHE A 17 -9.14 1.59 -17.31
N ARG A 18 -8.61 2.53 -16.52
CA ARG A 18 -9.02 3.95 -16.54
C ARG A 18 -8.38 4.78 -17.65
N GLY A 19 -7.41 4.24 -18.38
CA GLY A 19 -6.67 4.96 -19.42
C GLY A 19 -5.67 5.99 -18.87
N PHE A 20 -5.18 5.81 -17.64
CA PHE A 20 -4.21 6.71 -17.01
C PHE A 20 -2.77 6.40 -17.46
N ALA A 21 -2.54 6.50 -18.77
CA ALA A 21 -1.32 6.04 -19.43
C ALA A 21 -0.03 6.74 -18.93
N SER A 22 -0.07 8.04 -18.62
CA SER A 22 1.08 8.75 -18.04
C SER A 22 1.38 8.30 -16.61
N THR A 23 0.34 8.10 -15.78
CA THR A 23 0.47 7.60 -14.41
C THR A 23 1.02 6.17 -14.38
N LEU A 24 0.54 5.30 -15.28
CA LEU A 24 1.06 3.94 -15.42
C LEU A 24 2.55 3.92 -15.78
N LYS A 25 2.98 4.77 -16.72
CA LYS A 25 4.41 4.90 -17.07
C LYS A 25 5.26 5.43 -15.92
N ALA A 26 4.73 6.34 -15.10
CA ALA A 26 5.40 6.83 -13.90
C ALA A 26 5.58 5.69 -12.88
N PHE A 27 4.49 4.98 -12.57
CA PHE A 27 4.48 3.82 -11.68
C PHE A 27 5.48 2.71 -12.11
N ASP A 28 5.50 2.37 -13.41
CA ASP A 28 6.45 1.40 -13.98
C ASP A 28 7.92 1.87 -13.90
N ASN A 29 8.17 3.18 -13.83
CA ASN A 29 9.53 3.72 -13.67
C ASN A 29 9.94 3.75 -12.19
N ASP A 30 9.03 4.11 -11.29
CA ASP A 30 9.27 4.08 -9.85
C ASP A 30 9.56 2.64 -9.37
N LEU A 31 8.81 1.64 -9.87
CA LEU A 31 9.09 0.21 -9.63
C LEU A 31 10.45 -0.28 -10.15
N LYS A 32 11.02 0.37 -11.18
CA LYS A 32 12.39 0.06 -11.67
C LYS A 32 13.47 0.74 -10.83
N ALA A 33 13.19 1.96 -10.37
CA ALA A 33 14.07 2.75 -9.52
C ALA A 33 14.09 2.25 -8.06
N ASP A 34 13.10 1.43 -7.67
CA ASP A 34 12.99 0.86 -6.33
C ASP A 34 14.29 0.18 -5.86
N LYS A 35 14.72 0.56 -4.66
CA LYS A 35 15.89 0.01 -3.95
C LYS A 35 15.52 -1.27 -3.20
N ASP A 36 14.26 -1.43 -2.80
CA ASP A 36 13.76 -2.56 -2.02
C ASP A 36 13.50 -3.79 -2.90
N LYS A 37 13.53 -3.60 -4.24
CA LYS A 37 13.33 -4.60 -5.30
C LYS A 37 12.01 -5.37 -5.15
N GLY A 38 10.96 -4.71 -4.67
CA GLY A 38 9.67 -5.30 -4.33
C GLY A 38 9.78 -6.38 -3.24
N PHE A 39 10.74 -6.24 -2.33
CA PHE A 39 11.11 -7.19 -1.28
C PHE A 39 11.39 -8.62 -1.82
N ARG A 40 11.92 -8.72 -3.05
CA ARG A 40 12.41 -9.98 -3.62
C ARG A 40 13.83 -10.25 -3.16
N VAL A 41 13.97 -11.22 -2.26
CA VAL A 41 15.25 -11.72 -1.74
C VAL A 41 16.26 -12.01 -2.86
N ASP A 42 15.83 -12.72 -3.91
CA ASP A 42 16.71 -13.08 -5.02
C ASP A 42 17.25 -11.84 -5.75
N LYS A 43 16.44 -10.78 -5.90
CA LYS A 43 16.85 -9.53 -6.54
C LYS A 43 17.74 -8.66 -5.66
N ILE A 44 17.56 -8.71 -4.34
CA ILE A 44 18.45 -8.06 -3.39
C ILE A 44 19.83 -8.75 -3.39
N ILE A 45 19.87 -10.08 -3.43
CA ILE A 45 21.11 -10.86 -3.50
C ILE A 45 21.81 -10.68 -4.85
N GLU A 46 21.07 -10.73 -5.98
CA GLU A 46 21.61 -10.37 -7.30
C GLU A 46 22.27 -8.98 -7.29
N GLN A 47 21.65 -7.98 -6.65
CA GLN A 47 22.17 -6.62 -6.55
C GLN A 47 23.44 -6.53 -5.67
N ILE A 48 23.47 -7.22 -4.53
CA ILE A 48 24.67 -7.32 -3.66
C ILE A 48 25.82 -7.98 -4.43
N MET A 49 25.56 -9.11 -5.08
CA MET A 49 26.55 -9.83 -5.87
C MET A 49 27.03 -9.01 -7.07
N HIS A 50 26.15 -8.23 -7.70
CA HIS A 50 26.54 -7.31 -8.77
C HIS A 50 27.59 -6.29 -8.29
N PHE A 51 27.34 -5.59 -7.17
CA PHE A 51 28.30 -4.62 -6.62
C PHE A 51 29.64 -5.25 -6.26
N ILE A 52 29.63 -6.46 -5.68
CA ILE A 52 30.86 -7.22 -5.39
C ILE A 52 31.63 -7.54 -6.68
N ASN A 53 30.94 -8.05 -7.70
CA ASN A 53 31.56 -8.44 -8.97
C ASN A 53 32.15 -7.26 -9.76
N VAL A 54 31.54 -6.08 -9.70
CA VAL A 54 32.10 -4.85 -10.32
C VAL A 54 33.06 -4.09 -9.40
N SER A 55 33.32 -4.60 -8.18
CA SER A 55 34.13 -3.96 -7.14
C SER A 55 33.65 -2.56 -6.70
N ASP A 56 32.37 -2.25 -6.87
CA ASP A 56 31.77 -1.01 -6.38
C ASP A 56 31.43 -1.12 -4.89
N LEU A 57 32.47 -0.96 -4.07
CA LEU A 57 32.37 -1.02 -2.61
C LEU A 57 31.57 0.16 -2.03
N ASN A 58 31.48 1.28 -2.74
CA ASN A 58 30.70 2.43 -2.26
C ASN A 58 29.21 2.21 -2.48
N GLY A 59 28.80 1.80 -3.69
CA GLY A 59 27.43 1.38 -3.98
C GLY A 59 26.98 0.23 -3.10
N LEU A 60 27.84 -0.77 -2.85
CA LEU A 60 27.56 -1.85 -1.90
C LEU A 60 27.31 -1.32 -0.48
N LYS A 61 28.15 -0.40 0.02
CA LYS A 61 28.02 0.17 1.36
C LYS A 61 26.76 1.01 1.51
N GLU A 62 26.44 1.85 0.53
CA GLU A 62 25.20 2.64 0.52
C GLU A 62 23.97 1.74 0.46
N TYR A 63 24.00 0.69 -0.37
CA TYR A 63 22.91 -0.28 -0.48
C TYR A 63 22.73 -1.10 0.81
N TRP A 64 23.83 -1.54 1.42
CA TRP A 64 23.79 -2.23 2.71
C TRP A 64 23.26 -1.33 3.82
N SER A 65 23.67 -0.05 3.87
CA SER A 65 23.14 0.91 4.85
C SER A 65 21.64 1.20 4.68
N HIS A 66 21.12 1.12 3.45
CA HIS A 66 19.70 1.23 3.17
C HIS A 66 18.93 0.00 3.68
N LEU A 67 19.41 -1.22 3.38
CA LEU A 67 18.86 -2.46 3.93
C LEU A 67 18.93 -2.50 5.46
N ASP A 68 20.03 -2.02 6.04
CA ASP A 68 20.24 -1.93 7.49
C ASP A 68 19.18 -1.03 8.14
N SER A 69 18.97 0.17 7.59
CA SER A 69 17.94 1.11 8.05
C SER A 69 16.52 0.50 8.06
N LEU A 70 16.18 -0.33 7.06
CA LEU A 70 14.86 -0.93 6.90
C LEU A 70 14.65 -2.23 7.69
N ILE A 71 15.68 -3.08 7.75
CA ILE A 71 15.58 -4.49 8.18
C ILE A 71 16.31 -4.70 9.49
N PHE A 72 17.53 -4.18 9.62
CA PHE A 72 18.46 -4.52 10.70
C PHE A 72 18.43 -3.53 11.87
N THR A 73 17.85 -2.34 11.72
CA THR A 73 17.58 -1.40 12.84
C THR A 73 16.72 -1.99 13.95
N LYS A 74 15.99 -3.09 13.69
CA LYS A 74 15.22 -3.85 14.67
C LYS A 74 15.92 -5.10 15.20
N LEU A 75 17.09 -5.44 14.66
CA LEU A 75 17.96 -6.48 15.19
C LEU A 75 18.93 -5.83 16.19
N GLU A 76 18.96 -6.30 17.43
CA GLU A 76 19.84 -5.75 18.48
C GLU A 76 21.32 -6.18 18.31
N ILE A 77 21.89 -5.97 17.12
CA ILE A 77 23.24 -6.44 16.76
C ILE A 77 24.19 -5.24 16.70
N HIS A 78 24.80 -4.92 17.84
CA HIS A 78 25.94 -3.99 17.89
C HIS A 78 27.22 -4.70 17.46
N VAL A 79 27.67 -4.48 16.22
CA VAL A 79 29.03 -4.83 15.79
C VAL A 79 29.81 -3.55 15.52
N GLN A 80 30.91 -3.32 16.25
CA GLN A 80 31.85 -2.24 15.94
C GLN A 80 32.90 -2.74 14.94
N PRO A 81 32.98 -2.19 13.71
CA PRO A 81 34.00 -2.57 12.74
C PRO A 81 35.24 -1.68 12.91
N ALA A 82 36.13 -2.04 13.83
CA ALA A 82 37.49 -1.51 13.90
C ALA A 82 38.47 -2.55 13.33
N PHE A 83 38.51 -2.69 12.00
CA PHE A 83 39.45 -3.58 11.34
C PHE A 83 40.80 -2.89 11.13
N PRO A 84 41.90 -3.35 11.76
CA PRO A 84 43.24 -2.90 11.39
C PRO A 84 43.56 -3.36 9.96
N TYR A 85 44.32 -2.56 9.21
CA TYR A 85 44.77 -2.94 7.88
C TYR A 85 45.70 -4.16 7.95
N ILE A 86 45.37 -5.20 7.19
CA ILE A 86 46.13 -6.44 7.07
C ILE A 86 46.57 -6.59 5.62
N GLN A 87 47.87 -6.75 5.39
CA GLN A 87 48.39 -7.14 4.08
C GLN A 87 48.05 -8.61 3.84
N LYS A 88 47.47 -8.93 2.67
CA LYS A 88 47.04 -10.28 2.27
C LYS A 88 46.14 -10.99 3.31
N PRO A 89 44.90 -10.50 3.53
CA PRO A 89 43.96 -11.15 4.44
C PRO A 89 43.69 -12.63 4.10
N GLU A 90 43.84 -13.04 2.85
CA GLU A 90 43.70 -14.43 2.39
C GLU A 90 44.77 -15.39 2.97
N GLU A 91 45.98 -14.90 3.26
CA GLU A 91 47.06 -15.68 3.90
C GLU A 91 46.94 -15.70 5.44
N ASN A 92 46.09 -14.85 6.03
CA ASN A 92 45.92 -14.77 7.47
C ASN A 92 45.00 -15.89 7.99
N PRO A 93 45.43 -16.74 8.95
CA PRO A 93 44.62 -17.84 9.46
C PRO A 93 43.21 -17.42 9.93
N SER A 94 43.10 -16.24 10.56
CA SER A 94 41.82 -15.71 11.08
C SER A 94 40.82 -15.27 10.00
N PHE A 95 41.28 -15.09 8.76
CA PHE A 95 40.46 -14.58 7.65
C PHE A 95 40.39 -15.53 6.46
N SER A 96 41.36 -16.43 6.28
CA SER A 96 41.45 -17.40 5.18
C SER A 96 40.14 -18.17 4.90
N LEU A 97 39.38 -18.53 5.94
CA LEU A 97 38.07 -19.17 5.83
C LEU A 97 37.07 -18.36 4.98
N TYR A 98 37.06 -17.04 5.13
CA TYR A 98 36.12 -16.14 4.43
C TYR A 98 36.41 -16.03 2.92
N PHE A 99 37.61 -16.42 2.48
CA PHE A 99 37.98 -16.50 1.07
C PHE A 99 37.61 -17.84 0.43
N THR A 100 37.13 -18.82 1.21
CA THR A 100 36.71 -20.12 0.67
C THR A 100 35.35 -20.05 -0.03
N ARG A 101 35.20 -20.76 -1.16
CA ARG A 101 33.94 -20.80 -1.90
C ARG A 101 32.78 -21.37 -1.08
N ALA A 102 33.05 -22.43 -0.30
CA ALA A 102 32.05 -23.04 0.58
C ALA A 102 31.50 -22.07 1.64
N TRP A 103 32.35 -21.20 2.20
CA TRP A 103 31.90 -20.15 3.12
C TRP A 103 31.04 -19.10 2.40
N GLN A 104 31.48 -18.62 1.22
CA GLN A 104 30.72 -17.66 0.42
C GLN A 104 29.30 -18.17 0.10
N ASP A 105 29.19 -19.40 -0.39
CA ASP A 105 27.90 -20.02 -0.73
C ASP A 105 27.02 -20.19 0.53
N SER A 106 27.61 -20.59 1.66
CA SER A 106 26.89 -20.74 2.94
C SER A 106 26.36 -19.40 3.48
N VAL A 107 27.14 -18.31 3.35
CA VAL A 107 26.73 -16.96 3.74
C VAL A 107 25.61 -16.44 2.85
N LEU A 108 25.66 -16.67 1.54
CA LEU A 108 24.59 -16.26 0.63
C LEU A 108 23.29 -17.00 0.89
N VAL A 109 23.34 -18.32 1.15
CA VAL A 109 22.14 -19.11 1.51
C VAL A 109 21.55 -18.68 2.86
N SER A 110 22.38 -18.44 3.86
CA SER A 110 21.90 -17.96 5.17
C SER A 110 21.35 -16.54 5.13
N LEU A 111 21.94 -15.63 4.34
CA LEU A 111 21.39 -14.30 4.06
C LEU A 111 20.04 -14.39 3.31
N HIS A 112 19.91 -15.30 2.34
CA HIS A 112 18.64 -15.54 1.64
C HIS A 112 17.55 -15.98 2.63
N ASN A 113 17.83 -17.01 3.42
CA ASN A 113 16.89 -17.53 4.42
C ASN A 113 16.50 -16.47 5.47
N LEU A 114 17.46 -15.63 5.90
CA LEU A 114 17.20 -14.51 6.82
C LEU A 114 16.22 -13.51 6.19
N LEU A 115 16.53 -12.98 5.00
CA LEU A 115 15.69 -11.99 4.31
C LEU A 115 14.31 -12.56 3.98
N ALA A 116 14.23 -13.82 3.53
CA ALA A 116 12.98 -14.52 3.26
C ALA A 116 12.10 -14.60 4.52
N THR A 117 12.70 -14.95 5.66
CA THR A 117 12.00 -15.05 6.95
C THR A 117 11.53 -13.68 7.43
N VAL A 118 12.39 -12.65 7.40
CA VAL A 118 12.01 -11.30 7.84
C VAL A 118 10.89 -10.73 6.98
N PHE A 119 10.98 -10.88 5.65
CA PHE A 119 9.91 -10.39 4.76
C PHE A 119 8.61 -11.18 4.92
N GLN A 120 8.67 -12.51 5.14
CA GLN A 120 7.47 -13.30 5.43
C GLN A 120 6.73 -12.83 6.71
N CYS A 121 7.47 -12.25 7.67
CA CYS A 121 6.92 -11.68 8.90
C CYS A 121 6.44 -10.21 8.76
N MET A 122 6.62 -9.56 7.61
CA MET A 122 6.12 -8.19 7.40
C MET A 122 4.59 -8.17 7.22
N PRO A 123 3.89 -7.15 7.73
CA PRO A 123 2.45 -7.02 7.56
C PRO A 123 2.08 -6.91 6.08
N GLN A 124 1.02 -7.63 5.68
CA GLN A 124 0.57 -7.59 4.29
C GLN A 124 -0.14 -6.25 3.96
N PRO A 125 -0.01 -5.72 2.73
CA PRO A 125 -0.75 -4.54 2.31
C PRO A 125 -2.26 -4.77 2.39
N THR A 126 -3.03 -3.79 2.91
CA THR A 126 -4.49 -3.93 3.12
C THR A 126 -5.27 -4.35 1.88
N LEU A 127 -4.81 -4.00 0.68
CA LEU A 127 -5.44 -4.42 -0.58
C LEU A 127 -5.46 -5.95 -0.77
N THR A 128 -4.58 -6.71 -0.11
CA THR A 128 -4.54 -8.17 -0.23
C THR A 128 -5.67 -8.86 0.53
N SER A 129 -6.25 -8.22 1.57
CA SER A 129 -7.39 -8.77 2.31
C SER A 129 -8.74 -8.43 1.68
N TYR A 130 -8.78 -7.51 0.70
CA TYR A 130 -10.03 -6.98 0.13
C TYR A 130 -11.02 -8.06 -0.32
N GLU A 131 -10.56 -9.09 -1.03
CA GLU A 131 -11.46 -10.15 -1.52
C GLU A 131 -12.00 -11.01 -0.36
N SER A 132 -11.15 -11.39 0.60
CA SER A 132 -11.59 -12.09 1.81
C SER A 132 -12.54 -11.25 2.67
N ASP A 133 -12.30 -9.94 2.76
CA ASP A 133 -13.14 -9.00 3.51
C ASP A 133 -14.49 -8.79 2.81
N ALA A 134 -14.52 -8.68 1.48
CA ALA A 134 -15.75 -8.60 0.70
C ALA A 134 -16.60 -9.89 0.83
N ILE A 135 -15.96 -11.07 0.80
CA ILE A 135 -16.64 -12.36 1.06
C ILE A 135 -17.16 -12.43 2.50
N LEU A 136 -16.41 -11.93 3.48
CA LEU A 136 -16.83 -11.88 4.88
C LEU A 136 -18.03 -10.95 5.07
N VAL A 137 -17.98 -9.74 4.51
CA VAL A 137 -19.09 -8.76 4.53
C VAL A 137 -20.34 -9.37 3.90
N LYS A 138 -20.24 -10.04 2.74
CA LYS A 138 -21.36 -10.75 2.12
C LYS A 138 -21.95 -11.83 3.04
N LYS A 139 -21.10 -12.69 3.63
CA LYS A 139 -21.54 -13.72 4.59
C LYS A 139 -22.22 -13.13 5.84
N LEU A 140 -21.80 -11.94 6.29
CA LEU A 140 -22.42 -11.23 7.40
C LEU A 140 -23.77 -10.60 7.00
N GLN A 141 -23.88 -10.05 5.79
CA GLN A 141 -25.14 -9.55 5.22
C GLN A 141 -26.16 -10.68 5.05
N ASP A 142 -25.75 -11.84 4.51
CA ASP A 142 -26.61 -13.03 4.37
C ASP A 142 -27.13 -13.51 5.74
N LYS A 143 -26.27 -13.53 6.77
CA LYS A 143 -26.65 -13.87 8.15
C LYS A 143 -27.60 -12.85 8.76
N LEU A 144 -27.38 -11.54 8.54
CA LEU A 144 -28.27 -10.48 9.01
C LEU A 144 -29.65 -10.58 8.36
N ALA A 145 -29.71 -10.83 7.05
CA ALA A 145 -30.97 -11.06 6.34
C ALA A 145 -31.71 -12.29 6.88
N ALA A 146 -31.00 -13.40 7.12
CA ALA A 146 -31.57 -14.63 7.68
C ALA A 146 -32.09 -14.48 9.13
N VAL A 147 -31.45 -13.63 9.96
CA VAL A 147 -31.94 -13.32 11.31
C VAL A 147 -33.12 -12.35 11.27
N SER A 148 -33.04 -11.30 10.44
CA SER A 148 -34.13 -10.34 10.25
C SER A 148 -35.42 -11.00 9.74
N GLY A 149 -35.30 -11.93 8.77
CA GLY A 149 -36.43 -12.73 8.28
C GLY A 149 -37.06 -13.65 9.34
N LYS A 150 -36.26 -14.17 10.29
CA LYS A 150 -36.78 -14.97 11.42
C LYS A 150 -37.53 -14.10 12.44
N THR A 151 -37.05 -12.89 12.70
CA THR A 151 -37.74 -11.91 13.56
C THR A 151 -39.10 -11.50 12.99
N LEU A 152 -39.21 -11.39 11.65
CA LEU A 152 -40.48 -11.11 10.97
C LEU A 152 -41.51 -12.25 11.03
N GLN A 153 -41.08 -13.50 11.20
CA GLN A 153 -41.97 -14.67 11.35
C GLN A 153 -42.41 -14.94 12.81
N GLN A 154 -41.92 -14.18 13.80
CA GLN A 154 -42.26 -14.33 15.22
C GLN A 154 -43.23 -13.27 15.76
N GLN A 155 -44.03 -12.61 14.91
CA GLN A 155 -45.25 -11.92 15.36
C GLN A 155 -46.47 -12.84 15.18
N PRO A 156 -47.09 -13.34 16.27
CA PRO A 156 -48.49 -13.75 16.23
C PRO A 156 -49.35 -12.53 15.91
N MET A 157 -50.44 -12.72 15.15
CA MET A 157 -51.51 -11.73 15.09
C MET A 157 -52.19 -11.63 16.45
N ASP A 158 -52.00 -10.51 17.16
CA ASP A 158 -52.96 -10.06 18.17
C ASP A 158 -53.50 -8.67 17.80
N LYS A 159 -54.84 -8.57 17.82
CA LYS A 159 -55.58 -7.41 17.29
C LYS A 159 -55.85 -6.38 18.39
N THR A 160 -55.07 -5.31 18.45
CA THR A 160 -55.49 -4.07 19.15
C THR A 160 -54.95 -2.80 18.48
N SER A 161 -55.84 -2.10 17.77
CA SER A 161 -56.06 -0.63 17.66
C SER A 161 -54.88 0.37 17.48
N PRO A 162 -55.13 1.54 16.85
CA PRO A 162 -54.06 2.34 16.27
C PRO A 162 -53.33 3.21 17.31
N THR A 163 -52.01 3.11 17.39
CA THR A 163 -51.19 4.04 18.18
C THR A 163 -49.86 4.35 17.48
N THR A 164 -49.79 5.56 16.92
CA THR A 164 -48.70 6.51 16.60
C THR A 164 -47.20 6.13 16.61
N HIS A 165 -46.77 5.00 17.19
CA HIS A 165 -45.35 4.68 17.43
C HIS A 165 -44.62 4.02 16.25
N GLN A 166 -45.33 3.48 15.25
CA GLN A 166 -44.72 2.81 14.10
C GLN A 166 -43.80 3.74 13.27
N SER A 167 -44.11 5.04 13.22
CA SER A 167 -43.35 6.05 12.46
C SER A 167 -41.90 6.23 12.94
N ARG A 168 -41.61 6.03 14.23
CA ARG A 168 -40.26 6.22 14.76
C ARG A 168 -39.29 5.13 14.33
N LEU A 169 -39.72 3.87 14.26
CA LEU A 169 -38.84 2.76 13.85
C LEU A 169 -38.41 2.88 12.39
N SER A 170 -39.31 3.30 11.50
CA SER A 170 -38.98 3.61 10.09
C SER A 170 -37.93 4.72 9.97
N GLN A 171 -38.03 5.77 10.79
CA GLN A 171 -37.04 6.86 10.83
C GLN A 171 -35.65 6.43 11.34
N TYR A 172 -35.57 5.37 12.15
CA TYR A 172 -34.28 4.77 12.53
C TYR A 172 -33.72 3.89 11.39
N ALA A 173 -34.56 3.17 10.66
CA ALA A 173 -34.14 2.36 9.53
C ALA A 173 -33.52 3.21 8.41
N GLU A 174 -34.14 4.32 8.02
CA GLU A 174 -33.58 5.24 7.00
C GLU A 174 -32.24 5.87 7.41
N ARG A 175 -32.01 6.08 8.72
CA ARG A 175 -30.73 6.59 9.23
C ARG A 175 -29.61 5.55 9.23
N LEU A 176 -29.94 4.25 9.22
CA LEU A 176 -28.98 3.16 9.16
C LEU A 176 -28.57 2.80 7.72
N SER A 177 -29.43 3.07 6.73
CA SER A 177 -29.09 2.96 5.29
C SER A 177 -28.17 4.07 4.77
N GLY A 178 -27.72 4.98 5.65
CA GLY A 178 -26.94 6.18 5.31
C GLY A 178 -25.46 5.97 4.94
N THR A 179 -25.04 4.77 4.53
CA THR A 179 -23.76 4.63 3.80
C THR A 179 -23.98 5.13 2.38
N ALA A 180 -23.62 6.39 2.13
CA ALA A 180 -23.54 6.91 0.78
C ALA A 180 -22.70 5.94 -0.08
N PRO A 181 -23.08 5.68 -1.35
CA PRO A 181 -22.24 4.88 -2.22
C PRO A 181 -20.85 5.52 -2.27
N LEU A 182 -19.81 4.69 -2.19
CA LEU A 182 -18.42 5.12 -2.39
C LEU A 182 -18.33 5.72 -3.81
N VAL A 183 -18.42 7.05 -3.89
CA VAL A 183 -18.25 7.78 -5.14
C VAL A 183 -16.78 7.75 -5.49
N ASP A 184 -16.50 7.35 -6.73
CA ASP A 184 -15.13 7.24 -7.22
C ASP A 184 -14.59 8.64 -7.55
N ASP A 185 -13.79 9.20 -6.65
CA ASP A 185 -13.22 10.56 -6.77
C ASP A 185 -12.37 10.76 -8.04
N PHE A 186 -11.96 9.66 -8.70
CA PHE A 186 -11.19 9.68 -9.96
C PHE A 186 -12.05 9.90 -11.22
N CYS A 187 -13.38 9.93 -11.12
CA CYS A 187 -14.27 10.23 -12.27
C CYS A 187 -14.05 11.61 -12.91
N ALA A 188 -13.34 12.53 -12.24
CA ALA A 188 -13.01 13.85 -12.74
C ALA A 188 -11.71 13.93 -13.55
N VAL A 189 -10.92 12.84 -13.62
CA VAL A 189 -9.66 12.81 -14.39
C VAL A 189 -9.95 12.47 -15.85
N PRO A 190 -9.60 13.34 -16.83
CA PRO A 190 -9.78 13.02 -18.24
C PRO A 190 -8.94 11.80 -18.64
N SER A 191 -9.55 10.81 -19.31
CA SER A 191 -8.80 9.73 -19.94
C SER A 191 -7.86 10.29 -21.00
N GLU A 192 -6.56 10.01 -20.90
CA GLU A 192 -5.58 10.51 -21.88
C GLU A 192 -5.71 9.73 -23.19
N GLN A 193 -6.31 10.38 -24.19
CA GLN A 193 -6.55 9.79 -25.50
C GLN A 193 -5.21 9.67 -26.25
N LEU A 194 -4.89 8.44 -26.68
CA LEU A 194 -3.54 8.03 -27.07
C LEU A 194 -3.23 8.39 -28.53
N ASP A 195 -3.19 9.69 -28.84
CA ASP A 195 -2.84 10.21 -30.15
C ASP A 195 -1.35 10.56 -30.30
N SER A 196 -0.84 10.35 -31.51
CA SER A 196 0.61 10.37 -31.77
C SER A 196 1.18 11.77 -31.91
N THR A 197 2.39 11.94 -31.36
CA THR A 197 3.39 12.99 -31.66
C THR A 197 3.11 14.45 -31.25
N ARG A 198 4.16 15.02 -30.62
CA ARG A 198 4.60 16.43 -30.52
C ARG A 198 4.23 17.27 -29.28
N GLU A 199 5.33 17.68 -28.64
CA GLU A 199 5.59 18.95 -27.95
C GLU A 199 4.86 19.26 -26.64
N ALA A 200 5.65 19.26 -25.55
CA ALA A 200 5.27 19.81 -24.26
C ALA A 200 5.17 21.34 -24.31
N ARG A 201 3.96 21.89 -24.08
CA ARG A 201 3.68 23.26 -23.62
C ARG A 201 2.22 23.34 -23.14
N GLY A 202 1.96 23.61 -21.85
CA GLY A 202 0.57 23.79 -21.39
C GLY A 202 0.29 23.94 -19.88
N LEU A 203 1.17 23.47 -18.98
CA LEU A 203 0.91 23.35 -17.53
C LEU A 203 0.88 24.68 -16.72
N ARG A 204 0.41 25.80 -17.29
CA ARG A 204 0.24 27.07 -16.56
C ARG A 204 -1.10 27.80 -16.78
N SER A 205 -1.99 27.33 -17.66
CA SER A 205 -3.19 28.11 -18.05
C SER A 205 -4.49 27.80 -17.28
N LEU A 206 -4.54 26.75 -16.43
CA LEU A 206 -5.78 26.30 -15.77
C LEU A 206 -5.88 26.61 -14.28
N LEU A 207 -4.88 27.25 -13.67
CA LEU A 207 -4.89 27.64 -12.24
C LEU A 207 -5.46 29.04 -11.96
N ARG A 208 -6.17 29.66 -12.92
CA ARG A 208 -6.91 30.91 -12.70
C ARG A 208 -8.20 30.98 -13.53
N MET A 209 -9.25 31.46 -12.85
CA MET A 209 -10.57 31.94 -13.30
C MET A 209 -11.74 30.98 -12.98
N GLY A 210 -12.52 31.29 -11.93
CA GLY A 210 -13.74 30.51 -11.61
C GLY A 210 -14.45 30.77 -10.26
N ASN A 211 -14.73 32.03 -9.90
CA ASN A 211 -15.65 32.37 -8.78
C ASN A 211 -17.11 32.38 -9.33
N THR A 212 -18.24 32.17 -8.64
CA THR A 212 -18.66 32.08 -7.21
C THR A 212 -20.13 31.51 -7.21
N PRO A 213 -21.05 31.62 -6.21
CA PRO A 213 -21.00 31.69 -4.73
C PRO A 213 -22.07 30.84 -3.96
N VAL A 214 -21.85 30.67 -2.65
CA VAL A 214 -22.80 30.79 -1.48
C VAL A 214 -24.30 30.47 -1.63
N MET A 215 -24.81 29.59 -0.75
CA MET A 215 -26.04 29.89 0.02
C MET A 215 -25.99 29.34 1.46
N GLY A 216 -26.05 30.23 2.46
CA GLY A 216 -26.00 29.88 3.88
C GLY A 216 -26.57 30.99 4.76
N ARG A 217 -27.90 31.01 4.95
CA ARG A 217 -28.58 32.02 5.77
C ARG A 217 -28.24 31.82 7.26
N LYS A 218 -27.68 32.85 7.91
CA LYS A 218 -27.76 33.01 9.38
C LYS A 218 -28.68 34.20 9.69
N ALA A 219 -29.61 34.00 10.63
CA ALA A 219 -30.61 34.99 10.99
C ALA A 219 -30.00 36.15 11.80
N ALA A 220 -30.56 37.34 11.62
CA ALA A 220 -30.18 38.53 12.37
C ALA A 220 -30.84 38.58 13.76
N ARG A 221 -30.15 39.20 14.72
CA ARG A 221 -30.78 39.98 15.79
C ARG A 221 -29.87 41.15 16.22
N SER A 222 -30.32 42.35 15.89
CA SER A 222 -30.13 43.66 16.53
C SER A 222 -29.46 43.64 17.93
N GLN A 223 -28.35 44.36 18.16
CA GLN A 223 -28.21 45.82 18.37
C GLN A 223 -28.60 46.33 19.79
N SER A 224 -27.61 46.87 20.51
CA SER A 224 -27.57 48.18 21.21
C SER A 224 -26.19 48.23 21.90
N GLN A 225 -25.26 49.14 21.57
CA GLN A 225 -25.17 50.52 22.09
C GLN A 225 -25.34 50.60 23.63
N ASN A 226 -24.37 51.12 24.41
CA ASN A 226 -23.15 51.88 24.08
C ASN A 226 -21.87 51.25 24.64
#